data_AF-A0A392R5I0-F1
#
_entry.id   AF-A0A392R5I0-F1
#
_cell.length_a   1.000
_cell.length_b   1.000
_cell.length_c   1.000
_cell.angle_alpha   90.00
_cell.angle_beta   90.00
_cell.angle_gamma   90.00
#
_symmetry.space_group_name_H-M   'P 1'
#
loop_
_entity.id
_entity.type
_entity.pdbx_description
1 polymer ?
#
loop_
_entity_poly.entity_id
_entity_poly.type
_entity_poly.pdbx_seq_one_letter_code
_entity_poly.pdbx_strand_id
1 'polypeptide(L)'
;DLTVSWSDKDDSEGELNNESAKHVTALTSRCVSDTESCDENVSYEELAPSYMELCVRSEEVRKLGEKHKRIIAQLQAEKSELLSVCKERIIYVKPRVIETHFMFFGRKR
;
A
#
# COMPACT_ATOMS: atom_id res chain seq x y z
N ASP A 1 17.78 -1.72 21.73
CA ASP A 1 18.17 -2.98 22.37
C ASP A 1 17.87 -4.18 21.48
N LEU A 2 18.91 -4.73 20.86
CA LEU A 2 18.90 -6.08 20.30
C LEU A 2 19.91 -6.89 21.11
N THR A 3 19.44 -7.41 22.24
CA THR A 3 20.20 -8.34 23.08
C THR A 3 20.22 -9.69 22.39
N VAL A 4 21.32 -9.99 21.69
CA VAL A 4 21.63 -11.35 21.26
C VAL A 4 22.48 -11.97 22.37
N SER A 5 21.90 -12.89 23.11
CA SER A 5 22.60 -13.70 24.12
C SER A 5 22.84 -15.08 23.54
N TRP A 6 24.10 -15.46 23.35
CA TRP A 6 24.50 -16.86 23.19
C TRP A 6 25.47 -17.20 24.31
N SER A 7 24.92 -17.82 25.34
CA SER A 7 25.65 -18.57 26.36
C SER A 7 25.75 -20.02 25.85
N ASP A 8 26.95 -20.56 25.74
CA ASP A 8 27.43 -21.52 26.74
C ASP A 8 28.86 -21.93 26.40
N LYS A 9 29.72 -21.63 27.37
CA LYS A 9 31.05 -22.16 27.52
C LYS A 9 30.88 -23.57 28.10
N ASP A 10 31.21 -24.58 27.32
CA ASP A 10 31.45 -25.93 27.84
C ASP A 10 32.89 -26.31 27.49
N ASP A 11 33.78 -26.10 28.46
CA ASP A 11 35.12 -26.66 28.46
C ASP A 11 34.96 -28.16 28.76
N SER A 12 34.93 -28.99 27.72
CA SER A 12 35.03 -30.45 27.88
C SER A 12 36.39 -30.92 27.39
N GLU A 13 37.30 -31.03 28.35
CA GLU A 13 38.61 -31.67 28.23
C GLU A 13 38.40 -33.17 27.96
N GLY A 14 38.66 -33.62 26.73
CA GLY A 14 38.47 -35.02 26.34
C GLY A 14 39.49 -35.44 25.28
N GLU A 15 40.68 -35.82 25.73
CA GLU A 15 41.71 -36.47 24.94
C GLU A 15 41.19 -37.78 24.32
N LEU A 16 41.03 -37.83 22.99
CA LEU A 16 40.98 -39.07 22.24
C LEU A 16 41.64 -38.88 20.88
N ASN A 17 42.92 -39.25 20.84
CA ASN A 17 43.66 -39.59 19.63
C ASN A 17 42.82 -40.47 18.71
N ASN A 18 42.64 -40.07 17.45
CA ASN A 18 43.09 -40.81 16.27
C ASN A 18 42.42 -40.30 14.98
N GLU A 19 43.24 -40.12 13.94
CA GLU A 19 42.85 -40.29 12.54
C GLU A 19 41.76 -39.33 11.98
N SER A 20 41.93 -38.01 12.14
CA SER A 20 41.11 -37.02 11.38
C SER A 20 41.94 -36.07 10.51
N ALA A 21 43.27 -36.22 10.49
CA ALA A 21 44.19 -35.32 9.77
C ALA A 21 44.18 -35.48 8.22
N LYS A 22 43.32 -36.33 7.65
CA LYS A 22 43.28 -36.62 6.20
C LYS A 22 42.14 -35.93 5.43
N HIS A 23 41.26 -35.20 6.10
CA HIS A 23 40.04 -34.67 5.45
C HIS A 23 39.97 -33.13 5.32
N VAL A 24 40.97 -32.39 5.78
CA VAL A 24 40.88 -30.92 5.81
C VAL A 24 41.24 -30.25 4.47
N THR A 25 41.91 -30.95 3.55
CA THR A 25 42.41 -30.32 2.31
C THR A 25 41.36 -30.18 1.20
N ALA A 26 40.16 -30.75 1.33
CA ALA A 26 39.16 -30.75 0.27
C ALA A 26 38.22 -29.52 0.25
N LEU A 27 38.21 -28.68 1.29
CA LEU A 27 37.18 -27.63 1.45
C LEU A 27 37.66 -26.21 1.12
N THR A 28 38.91 -26.02 0.69
CA THR A 28 39.37 -24.72 0.19
C THR A 28 39.46 -24.72 -1.32
N SER A 29 38.35 -24.99 -2.01
CA SER A 29 38.22 -24.51 -3.38
C SER A 29 38.13 -22.99 -3.28
N ARG A 30 39.23 -22.30 -3.57
CA ARG A 30 39.22 -20.85 -3.73
C ARG A 30 38.24 -20.55 -4.85
N CYS A 31 37.04 -20.07 -4.50
CA CYS A 31 36.15 -19.44 -5.44
C CYS A 31 36.88 -18.21 -5.98
N VAL A 32 37.57 -18.38 -7.10
CA VAL A 32 37.83 -17.26 -8.00
C VAL A 32 36.47 -17.02 -8.62
N SER A 33 35.64 -16.23 -7.93
CA SER A 33 34.49 -15.63 -8.56
C SER A 33 35.04 -14.91 -9.77
N ASP A 34 34.75 -15.44 -10.97
CA ASP A 34 34.90 -14.68 -12.20
C ASP A 34 34.15 -13.39 -11.95
N THR A 35 34.92 -12.36 -11.61
CA THR A 35 34.41 -11.02 -11.46
C THR A 35 34.30 -10.57 -12.90
N GLU A 36 33.34 -11.13 -13.64
CA GLU A 36 32.66 -10.38 -14.68
C GLU A 36 31.99 -9.26 -13.89
N SER A 37 32.82 -8.26 -13.57
CA SER A 37 32.39 -7.03 -12.96
C SER A 37 31.32 -6.55 -13.89
N CYS A 38 30.10 -6.49 -13.37
CA CYS A 38 29.04 -5.72 -13.98
C CYS A 38 29.48 -4.25 -13.88
N ASP A 39 30.52 -3.88 -14.63
CA ASP A 39 31.13 -2.57 -14.75
C ASP A 39 30.50 -1.87 -15.95
N GLU A 40 29.19 -2.00 -16.09
CA GLU A 40 28.42 -1.02 -16.83
C GLU A 40 27.95 0.00 -15.79
N ASN A 41 28.91 0.79 -15.32
CA ASN A 41 28.65 1.91 -14.43
C ASN A 41 27.82 2.94 -15.19
N VAL A 42 26.49 2.83 -15.09
CA VAL A 42 25.56 3.81 -15.64
C VAL A 42 25.88 5.17 -15.02
N SER A 43 26.22 6.13 -15.87
CA SER A 43 26.60 7.47 -15.44
C SER A 43 25.37 8.28 -15.03
N TYR A 44 25.57 9.27 -14.16
CA TYR A 44 24.50 10.19 -13.79
C TYR A 44 23.87 10.88 -15.01
N GLU A 45 24.68 11.21 -16.01
CA GLU A 45 24.25 11.87 -17.25
C GLU A 45 23.28 11.00 -18.06
N GLU A 46 23.45 9.68 -18.04
CA GLU A 46 22.55 8.74 -18.70
C GLU A 46 21.21 8.59 -17.95
N LEU A 47 21.19 8.77 -16.63
CA LEU A 47 19.99 8.66 -15.80
C LEU A 47 19.21 9.97 -15.69
N ALA A 48 19.88 11.12 -15.76
CA ALA A 48 19.27 12.42 -15.53
C ALA A 48 18.05 12.71 -16.43
N PRO A 49 18.06 12.42 -17.75
CA PRO A 49 16.89 12.64 -18.60
C PRO A 49 15.68 11.80 -18.18
N SER A 50 15.89 10.52 -17.85
CA SER A 50 14.84 9.61 -17.40
C SER A 50 14.22 10.05 -16.07
N TYR A 51 15.07 10.48 -15.13
CA TYR A 51 14.61 11.04 -13.86
C TYR A 51 13.77 12.30 -14.06
N MET A 52 14.21 13.22 -14.92
CA MET A 52 13.48 14.45 -15.21
C MET A 52 12.12 14.16 -15.87
N GLU A 53 12.05 13.22 -16.81
CA GLU A 53 10.79 12.79 -17.41
C GLU A 53 9.84 12.19 -16.35
N LEU A 54 10.38 11.37 -15.43
CA LEU A 54 9.60 10.83 -14.32
C LEU A 54 9.06 11.93 -13.40
N CYS A 55 9.86 12.97 -13.11
CA CYS A 55 9.42 14.12 -12.33
C CYS A 55 8.24 14.85 -13.01
N VAL A 56 8.30 15.07 -14.32
CA VAL A 56 7.22 15.69 -15.08
C VAL A 56 5.94 14.85 -15.01
N ARG A 57 6.04 13.54 -15.32
CA ARG A 57 4.89 12.62 -15.27
C ARG A 57 4.29 12.53 -13.87
N SER A 58 5.13 12.48 -12.84
CA SER A 58 4.70 12.49 -11.44
C SER A 58 3.90 13.75 -11.09
N GLU A 59 4.33 14.92 -11.58
CA GLU A 59 3.62 16.16 -11.38
C GLU A 59 2.24 16.18 -12.06
N GLU A 60 2.15 15.65 -13.29
CA GLU A 60 0.89 15.51 -14.03
C GLU A 60 -0.09 14.60 -13.30
N VAL A 61 0.37 13.43 -12.84
CA VAL A 61 -0.44 12.48 -12.07
C VAL A 61 -0.92 13.13 -10.76
N ARG A 62 -0.06 13.87 -10.06
CA ARG A 62 -0.44 14.61 -8.85
C ARG A 62 -1.53 15.65 -9.16
N LYS A 63 -1.35 16.46 -10.21
CA LYS A 63 -2.35 17.47 -10.65
C LYS A 63 -3.69 16.82 -10.99
N LEU A 64 -3.67 15.68 -11.68
CA LEU A 64 -4.87 14.92 -12.01
C LEU A 64 -5.56 14.37 -10.74
N GLY A 65 -4.78 13.82 -9.80
CA GLY A 65 -5.26 13.35 -8.51
C GLY A 65 -5.97 14.45 -7.71
N GLU A 66 -5.41 15.66 -7.67
CA GLU A 66 -6.04 16.80 -7.01
C GLU A 66 -7.34 17.24 -7.71
N LYS A 67 -7.41 17.18 -9.04
CA LYS A 67 -8.68 17.43 -9.77
C LYS A 67 -9.74 16.39 -9.41
N HIS A 68 -9.38 15.10 -9.39
CA HIS A 68 -10.32 14.04 -9.04
C HIS A 68 -10.84 14.17 -7.60
N LYS A 69 -9.97 14.50 -6.63
CA LYS A 69 -10.39 14.75 -5.24
C LYS A 69 -11.46 15.84 -5.15
N ARG A 70 -11.29 16.94 -5.89
CA ARG A 70 -12.27 18.05 -5.92
C ARG A 70 -13.61 17.60 -6.48
N ILE A 71 -13.60 16.87 -7.61
CA ILE A 71 -14.83 16.36 -8.24
C ILE A 71 -15.55 15.40 -7.28
N ILE A 72 -14.83 14.48 -6.64
CA ILE A 72 -15.41 13.55 -5.67
C ILE A 72 -16.05 14.32 -4.50
N ALA A 73 -15.36 15.30 -3.94
CA ALA A 73 -15.89 16.12 -2.85
C ALA A 73 -17.17 16.87 -3.27
N GLN A 74 -17.19 17.44 -4.48
CA GLN A 74 -18.37 18.11 -5.04
C GLN A 74 -19.55 17.13 -5.19
N LEU A 75 -19.31 15.97 -5.81
CA LEU A 75 -20.36 14.95 -6.00
C LEU A 75 -20.89 14.41 -4.67
N GLN A 76 -20.03 14.28 -3.66
CA GLN A 76 -20.44 13.89 -2.31
C GLN A 76 -21.33 14.96 -1.66
N ALA A 77 -21.00 16.24 -1.83
CA ALA A 77 -21.81 17.35 -1.34
C ALA A 77 -23.18 17.39 -2.02
N GLU A 78 -23.23 17.34 -3.35
CA GLU A 78 -24.48 17.32 -4.13
C GLU A 78 -25.36 16.11 -3.76
N LYS A 79 -24.77 14.93 -3.63
CA LYS A 79 -25.48 13.73 -3.15
C LYS A 79 -26.10 13.97 -1.78
N SER A 80 -25.36 14.57 -0.85
CA SER A 80 -25.86 14.82 0.51
C SER A 80 -27.02 15.81 0.53
N GLU A 81 -26.95 16.86 -0.28
CA GLU A 81 -27.99 17.87 -0.45
C GLU A 81 -29.27 17.25 -1.05
N LEU A 82 -29.14 16.51 -2.15
CA LEU A 82 -30.26 15.83 -2.80
C LEU A 82 -30.93 14.82 -1.88
N LEU A 83 -30.15 14.08 -1.07
CA LEU A 83 -30.71 13.18 -0.07
C LEU A 83 -31.49 13.92 1.01
N SER A 84 -31.06 15.12 1.42
CA SER A 84 -31.82 15.96 2.34
C SER A 84 -33.16 16.39 1.74
N VAL A 85 -33.13 16.93 0.52
CA VAL A 85 -34.34 17.37 -0.20
C VAL A 85 -35.34 16.22 -0.39
N CYS A 86 -34.84 15.04 -0.76
CA CYS A 86 -35.68 13.84 -0.89
C CYS A 86 -36.31 13.45 0.45
N LYS A 87 -35.56 13.46 1.56
CA LYS A 87 -36.11 13.17 2.89
C LYS A 87 -37.21 14.14 3.28
N GLU A 88 -36.99 15.44 3.10
CA GLU A 88 -38.00 16.46 3.36
C GLU A 88 -39.26 16.21 2.52
N ARG A 89 -39.13 16.07 1.20
CA ARG A 89 -40.29 15.85 0.32
C ARG A 89 -41.04 14.57 0.66
N ILE A 90 -40.37 13.48 1.03
CA ILE A 90 -41.04 12.23 1.46
C ILE A 90 -41.85 12.46 2.73
N ILE A 91 -41.31 13.21 3.71
CA ILE A 91 -42.00 13.53 4.96
C ILE A 91 -43.23 14.41 4.72
N TYR A 92 -43.18 15.37 3.78
CA TYR A 92 -44.33 16.25 3.51
C TYR A 92 -45.37 15.65 2.56
N VAL A 93 -44.98 14.73 1.67
CA VAL A 93 -45.90 14.13 0.69
C VAL A 93 -46.71 12.97 1.29
N LYS A 94 -46.09 12.13 2.15
CA LYS A 94 -46.80 11.01 2.78
C LYS A 94 -48.05 11.42 3.61
N PRO A 95 -48.02 12.43 4.49
CA PRO A 95 -49.19 12.85 5.25
C PRO A 95 -50.26 13.51 4.38
N ARG A 96 -49.88 14.28 3.36
CA ARG A 96 -50.85 14.92 2.44
C ARG A 96 -51.67 13.91 1.63
N VAL A 97 -51.08 12.79 1.22
CA VAL A 97 -51.80 11.71 0.52
C VAL A 97 -52.79 11.01 1.47
N ILE A 98 -52.42 10.83 2.73
CA ILE A 98 -53.30 10.20 3.74
C ILE A 98 -54.46 11.14 4.12
N GLU A 99 -54.20 12.44 4.33
CA GLU A 99 -55.25 13.42 4.63
C GLU A 99 -56.23 13.59 3.46
N THR A 100 -55.74 13.65 2.22
CA THR A 100 -56.61 13.75 1.05
C THR A 100 -57.42 12.48 0.84
N HIS A 101 -56.85 11.28 1.04
CA HIS A 101 -57.62 10.04 1.02
C HIS A 101 -58.67 9.99 2.13
N PHE A 102 -58.35 10.39 3.36
CA PHE A 102 -59.30 10.41 4.48
C PHE A 102 -60.42 11.43 4.25
N MET A 103 -60.12 12.61 3.72
CA MET A 103 -61.11 13.64 3.37
C MET A 103 -62.04 13.21 2.23
N PHE A 104 -61.51 12.52 1.21
CA PHE A 104 -62.31 12.07 0.05
C PHE A 104 -63.08 10.77 0.30
N PHE A 105 -62.51 9.80 1.01
CA PHE A 105 -63.13 8.49 1.25
C PHE A 105 -63.78 8.34 2.63
N GLY A 106 -63.33 9.09 3.65
CA GLY A 106 -63.88 9.07 5.01
C GLY A 106 -65.22 9.79 5.19
N ARG A 107 -65.71 10.48 4.14
CA ARG A 107 -67.05 11.11 4.14
C ARG A 107 -68.18 10.15 3.70
N LYS A 108 -67.86 8.86 3.52
CA LYS A 108 -68.78 7.82 3.03
C LYS A 108 -69.00 6.72 4.08
N ARG A 109 -69.45 7.09 5.28
CA ARG A 109 -70.40 6.33 6.13
C ARG A 109 -70.67 7.06 7.43
#